data_AF-A0A5E5BNI5-F1
#
_entry.id   AF-A0A5E5BNI5-F1
#
_cell.length_a   1.000
_cell.length_b   1.000
_cell.length_c   1.000
_cell.angle_alpha   90.00
_cell.angle_beta   90.00
_cell.angle_gamma   90.00
#
_symmetry.space_group_name_H-M   'P 1'
#
loop_
_entity.id
_entity.type
_entity.pdbx_description
1 polymer ?
#
loop_
_entity_poly.entity_id
_entity_poly.type
_entity_poly.pdbx_seq_one_letter_code
_entity_poly.pdbx_strand_id
1 'polypeptide(L)'
;MRKLLKRFGRPRVIVTDKLRSYAAANRGLGLSVEHRQHQGLNNRAENSHQPTRVREKVMRRFKLARQLQRFASVHGQVSNLFMGCLSGVN
;
A
#
# COMPACT_ATOMS: atom_id res chain seq x y z
N MET A 1 4.46 8.73 -1.47
CA MET A 1 5.47 8.68 -0.38
C MET A 1 5.39 9.84 0.61
N ARG A 2 5.46 11.12 0.23
CA ARG A 2 5.44 12.26 1.20
C ARG A 2 4.31 12.19 2.25
N LYS A 3 3.07 11.89 1.83
CA LYS A 3 1.92 11.72 2.74
C LYS A 3 2.13 10.59 3.76
N LEU A 4 2.75 9.48 3.35
CA LEU A 4 3.02 8.33 4.22
C LEU A 4 4.12 8.66 5.23
N LEU A 5 5.20 9.32 4.77
CA LEU A 5 6.30 9.77 5.64
C LEU A 5 5.81 10.78 6.68
N LYS A 6 4.89 11.68 6.31
CA LYS A 6 4.27 12.62 7.26
C LYS A 6 3.43 11.90 8.34
N ARG A 7 2.76 10.81 7.96
CA ARG A 7 1.86 10.06 8.85
C ARG A 7 2.58 9.07 9.77
N PHE A 8 3.58 8.36 9.24
CA PHE A 8 4.24 7.24 9.92
C PHE A 8 5.71 7.51 10.24
N GLY A 9 6.24 8.68 9.88
CA GLY A 9 7.64 9.02 10.06
C GLY A 9 8.56 8.37 9.02
N ARG A 10 9.86 8.43 9.30
CA ARG A 10 10.91 7.87 8.44
C ARG A 10 11.04 6.36 8.67
N PRO A 11 10.91 5.52 7.62
CA PRO A 11 11.07 4.08 7.77
C PRO A 11 12.54 3.69 7.94
N ARG A 12 12.79 2.57 8.62
CA ARG A 12 14.12 1.94 8.69
C ARG A 12 14.48 1.22 7.38
N VAL A 13 13.50 0.51 6.80
CA VAL A 13 13.63 -0.26 5.55
C VAL A 13 12.42 0.04 4.66
N ILE A 14 12.64 0.19 3.37
CA ILE A 14 11.59 0.26 2.35
C ILE A 14 11.62 -1.02 1.53
N VAL A 15 10.44 -1.61 1.33
CA VAL A 15 10.23 -2.76 0.46
C VAL A 15 9.26 -2.37 -0.65
N THR A 16 9.67 -2.54 -1.90
CA THR A 16 8.82 -2.30 -3.07
C THR A 16 9.06 -3.38 -4.12
N ASP A 17 8.28 -3.34 -5.19
CA ASP A 17 8.61 -4.08 -6.41
C ASP A 17 9.94 -3.62 -7.03
N LYS A 18 10.37 -4.31 -8.09
CA LYS A 18 11.64 -4.08 -8.81
C LYS A 18 11.60 -2.90 -9.80
N LEU A 19 10.55 -2.07 -9.82
CA LEU A 19 10.45 -0.95 -10.76
C LEU A 19 11.45 0.16 -10.40
N ARG A 20 12.16 0.67 -11.42
CA ARG A 20 13.17 1.74 -11.26
C ARG A 20 12.59 3.05 -10.74
N SER A 21 11.28 3.27 -10.92
CA SER A 21 10.55 4.45 -10.45
C SER A 21 10.62 4.62 -8.93
N TYR A 22 10.66 3.54 -8.16
CA TYR A 22 10.77 3.61 -6.70
C TYR A 22 12.15 4.08 -6.23
N ALA A 23 13.22 3.58 -6.86
CA ALA A 23 14.58 4.03 -6.56
C ALA A 23 14.75 5.52 -6.91
N ALA A 24 14.21 5.96 -8.06
CA ALA A 24 14.18 7.36 -8.45
C ALA A 24 13.38 8.22 -7.45
N ALA A 25 12.22 7.74 -7.00
CA ALA A 25 11.41 8.42 -6.00
C ALA A 25 12.14 8.54 -4.65
N ASN A 26 12.84 7.50 -4.20
CA ASN A 26 13.63 7.53 -2.96
C ASN A 26 14.74 8.60 -3.04
N ARG A 27 15.46 8.67 -4.17
CA ARG A 27 16.46 9.73 -4.42
C ARG A 27 15.84 11.13 -4.40
N GLY A 28 14.74 11.33 -5.13
CA GLY A 28 14.03 12.61 -5.17
C GLY A 28 13.38 13.03 -3.85
N LEU A 29 13.30 12.12 -2.87
CA LEU A 29 12.81 12.37 -1.52
C LEU A 29 13.93 12.45 -0.48
N GLY A 30 15.20 12.30 -0.86
CA GLY A 30 16.32 12.28 0.09
C GLY A 30 16.27 11.12 1.09
N LEU A 31 15.63 10.01 0.72
CA LEU A 31 15.53 8.84 1.58
C LEU A 31 16.79 7.97 1.47
N SER A 32 17.73 8.16 2.40
CA SER A 32 18.85 7.23 2.64
C SER A 32 18.39 6.07 3.54
N VAL A 33 17.57 5.18 3.00
CA VAL A 33 17.03 4.02 3.72
C VAL A 33 17.34 2.75 2.95
N GLU A 34 17.52 1.64 3.67
CA GLU A 34 17.72 0.34 3.04
C GLU A 34 16.51 0.01 2.15
N HIS A 35 16.76 -0.25 0.87
CA HIS A 35 15.70 -0.56 -0.10
C HIS A 35 15.84 -2.01 -0.55
N ARG A 36 14.86 -2.86 -0.17
CA ARG A 36 14.82 -4.27 -0.56
C ARG A 36 13.78 -4.49 -1.66
N GLN A 37 14.15 -5.29 -2.66
CA GLN A 37 13.31 -5.60 -3.82
C GLN A 37 13.34 -7.10 -4.17
N HIS A 38 13.70 -7.96 -3.21
CA HIS A 38 13.70 -9.40 -3.40
C HIS A 38 12.26 -9.93 -3.58
N GLN A 39 12.13 -11.05 -4.29
CA GLN A 39 10.84 -11.66 -4.58
C GLN A 39 10.11 -12.02 -3.28
N GLY A 40 8.80 -11.74 -3.23
CA GLY A 40 7.94 -12.09 -2.09
C GLY A 40 7.99 -11.12 -0.90
N LEU A 41 8.96 -10.21 -0.82
CA LEU A 41 9.04 -9.27 0.32
C LEU A 41 7.87 -8.29 0.36
N ASN A 42 7.28 -7.97 -0.80
CA ASN A 42 6.14 -7.08 -0.93
C ASN A 42 4.77 -7.80 -0.83
N ASN A 43 4.74 -9.12 -0.59
CA ASN A 43 3.50 -9.92 -0.55
C ASN A 43 2.45 -9.34 0.40
N ARG A 44 2.86 -8.82 1.56
CA ARG A 44 1.93 -8.19 2.51
C ARG A 44 1.20 -6.99 1.89
N ALA A 45 1.94 -6.14 1.16
CA ALA A 45 1.34 -5.00 0.48
C ALA A 45 0.45 -5.46 -0.68
N GLU A 46 0.87 -6.46 -1.46
CA GLU A 46 0.07 -7.04 -2.54
C GLU A 46 -1.24 -7.66 -2.03
N ASN A 47 -1.17 -8.45 -0.96
CA ASN A 47 -2.34 -9.08 -0.33
C ASN A 47 -3.30 -8.05 0.26
N SER A 48 -2.79 -6.95 0.83
CA SER A 48 -3.63 -5.86 1.34
C SER A 48 -4.48 -5.18 0.25
N HIS A 49 -4.10 -5.31 -1.02
CA HIS A 49 -4.86 -4.77 -2.15
C HIS A 49 -5.96 -5.71 -2.66
N GLN A 50 -5.92 -7.00 -2.32
CA GLN A 50 -6.87 -7.99 -2.84
C GLN A 50 -8.34 -7.61 -2.56
N PRO A 51 -8.75 -7.21 -1.34
CA PRO A 51 -10.14 -6.85 -1.07
C PRO A 51 -10.61 -5.66 -1.91
N THR A 52 -9.75 -4.64 -2.05
CA THR A 52 -10.00 -3.45 -2.87
C THR A 52 -10.20 -3.84 -4.34
N ARG A 53 -9.32 -4.70 -4.88
CA ARG A 53 -9.36 -5.15 -6.27
C ARG A 53 -10.59 -6.00 -6.58
N VAL A 54 -10.96 -6.90 -5.67
CA VAL A 54 -12.19 -7.71 -5.78
C VAL A 54 -13.40 -6.78 -5.83
N ARG A 55 -13.47 -5.81 -4.92
CA ARG A 55 -14.60 -4.88 -4.85
C ARG A 55 -14.70 -3.99 -6.09
N GLU A 56 -13.58 -3.45 -6.57
CA GLU A 56 -13.52 -2.69 -7.82
C GLU A 56 -14.04 -3.52 -9.01
N LYS A 57 -13.64 -4.79 -9.10
CA LYS A 57 -14.08 -5.71 -10.14
C LYS A 57 -15.59 -5.97 -10.06
N VAL A 58 -16.12 -6.23 -8.87
CA VAL A 58 -17.57 -6.43 -8.64
C VAL A 58 -18.37 -5.17 -9.01
N MET A 59 -17.83 -3.99 -8.69
CA MET A 59 -18.48 -2.70 -8.98
C MET A 59 -18.31 -2.24 -10.45
N ARG A 60 -17.84 -3.12 -11.36
CA ARG A 60 -17.58 -2.81 -12.78
C ARG A 60 -16.66 -1.60 -13.00
N ARG A 61 -15.68 -1.41 -12.11
CA ARG A 61 -14.80 -0.24 -12.04
C ARG A 61 -15.53 1.05 -11.66
N PHE A 62 -14.79 1.98 -11.05
CA PHE A 62 -15.34 3.28 -10.71
C PHE A 62 -15.48 4.13 -11.98
N LYS A 63 -16.64 4.77 -12.16
CA LYS A 63 -16.88 5.67 -13.29
C LYS A 63 -16.00 6.92 -13.22
N LEU A 64 -15.62 7.35 -12.02
CA LEU A 64 -14.81 8.56 -11.78
C LEU A 64 -13.74 8.34 -10.70
N ALA A 65 -12.58 8.98 -10.88
CA ALA A 65 -11.46 8.93 -9.91
C ALA A 65 -11.87 9.39 -8.50
N ARG A 66 -12.76 10.39 -8.40
CA ARG A 66 -13.29 10.88 -7.11
C ARG A 66 -14.06 9.81 -6.34
N GLN A 67 -14.77 8.92 -7.03
CA GLN A 67 -15.51 7.83 -6.39
C GLN A 67 -14.54 6.78 -5.83
N LEU A 68 -13.52 6.41 -6.61
CA LEU A 68 -12.43 5.54 -6.14
C LEU A 68 -11.73 6.15 -4.93
N GLN A 69 -11.43 7.44 -4.94
CA GLN A 69 -10.75 8.13 -3.84
C GLN A 69 -11.56 8.07 -2.54
N ARG A 70 -12.87 8.35 -2.59
CA ARG A 70 -13.78 8.28 -1.44
C ARG A 70 -13.89 6.84 -0.90
N PHE A 71 -14.00 5.88 -1.81
CA PHE A 71 -14.02 4.46 -1.44
C PHE A 71 -12.72 4.06 -0.72
N ALA A 72 -11.58 4.33 -1.34
CA ALA A 72 -10.27 3.96 -0.79
C ALA A 72 -9.98 4.63 0.56
N SER A 73 -10.43 5.88 0.77
CA SER A 73 -10.21 6.58 2.04
C SER A 73 -10.93 5.94 3.24
N VAL A 74 -12.09 5.32 3.02
CA VAL A 74 -12.86 4.64 4.06
C VAL A 74 -12.44 3.18 4.18
N HIS A 75 -12.38 2.48 3.05
CA HIS A 75 -12.16 1.04 3.02
C HIS A 75 -10.80 0.64 3.60
N GLY A 76 -9.74 1.45 3.38
CA GLY A 76 -8.43 1.18 3.97
C GLY A 76 -8.44 1.22 5.50
N GLN A 77 -9.23 2.11 6.10
CA GLN A 77 -9.34 2.20 7.56
C GLN A 77 -10.14 1.04 8.13
N VAL A 78 -11.27 0.72 7.51
CA VAL A 78 -12.14 -0.42 7.89
C VAL A 78 -11.37 -1.73 7.80
N SER A 79 -10.69 -2.00 6.69
CA SER A 79 -9.89 -3.21 6.51
C SER A 79 -8.82 -3.35 7.59
N ASN A 80 -8.15 -2.26 7.98
CA ASN A 80 -7.12 -2.32 9.02
C ASN A 80 -7.68 -2.68 10.41
N LEU A 81 -8.91 -2.26 10.72
CA LEU A 81 -9.56 -2.58 12.01
C LEU A 81 -9.94 -4.05 12.12
N PHE A 82 -10.45 -4.64 11.04
CA PHE A 82 -10.90 -6.03 11.05
C PHE A 82 -9.79 -7.06 10.80
N MET A 83 -8.68 -6.67 10.15
CA MET A 83 -7.53 -7.55 9.94
C MET A 83 -6.72 -7.84 11.21
N GLY A 84 -6.86 -7.03 12.27
CA GLY A 84 -6.27 -7.31 13.59
C GLY A 84 -6.92 -8.48 14.34
N CYS A 85 -8.10 -8.93 13.91
CA CYS A 85 -8.83 -10.05 14.52
C CYS A 85 -8.55 -11.41 13.87
N LEU A 86 -7.84 -11.44 12.72
CA LEU A 86 -7.59 -12.66 11.94
C LEU A 86 -6.13 -13.13 11.95
N SER A 87 -5.22 -12.40 12.62
CA SER A 87 -3.83 -12.83 12.84
C SER A 87 -3.65 -13.63 14.13
N GLY A 88 -4.75 -14.24 14.62
CA GLY A 88 -4.79 -15.07 15.80
C GLY A 88 -5.11 -16.53 15.49
N VAL A 89 -4.82 -17.05 14.29
CA VAL A 89 -4.78 -18.50 14.02
C VAL A 89 -3.84 -18.78 12.83
N ASN A 90 -2.88 -19.68 13.09
CA ASN A 90 -1.78 -20.20 12.25
C ASN A 90 -0.48 -19.39 12.25
#